data_AF-A0A6B1ERD6-F1
#
_entry.id   AF-A0A6B1ERD6-F1
#
_cell.length_a   1.000
_cell.length_b   1.000
_cell.length_c   1.000
_cell.angle_alpha   90.00
_cell.angle_beta   90.00
_cell.angle_gamma   90.00
#
_symmetry.space_group_name_H-M   'P 1'
#
loop_
_entity.id
_entity.type
_entity.pdbx_description
1 polymer ?
#
loop_
_entity_poly.entity_id
_entity_poly.type
_entity_poly.pdbx_seq_one_letter_code
_entity_poly.pdbx_strand_id
1 'polypeptide(L)'
;MRAGVLSDDRVIEFLNENFINVWVSNVELERTPRKQAYMARRREELSKTFDRTHPLAKAIMEGWKEHSPVDCLVIAPEYDVMGKLPLNDFFDDCFQKDIPEEDAYLKFLEDSLGGKLPGFKDEHSDSPSNGLNVVLNPEQTEQEVLDILRTPRYGYQDYTVVEIDATAFEDGGTLAIDIRMGTAKPGGSFDLYDSDTELPTKGYPDDALTSAWDIPSGQIGRIRHHFDEGKVFKLGATGTWFNEKGSINAFLAKISVEEN
;
A
#
# COMPACT_ATOMS: atom_id res chain seq x y z
N MET A 1 -34.81 -9.37 -8.18
CA MET A 1 -34.23 -8.48 -9.22
C MET A 1 -33.01 -7.83 -8.59
N ARG A 2 -31.81 -8.09 -9.12
CA ARG A 2 -30.60 -7.37 -8.69
C ARG A 2 -30.60 -5.99 -9.36
N ALA A 3 -29.93 -5.01 -8.78
CA ALA A 3 -29.95 -3.62 -9.24
C ALA A 3 -28.53 -3.05 -9.37
N GLY A 4 -28.36 -2.04 -10.23
CA GLY A 4 -27.06 -1.42 -10.52
C GLY A 4 -26.07 -2.42 -11.09
N VAL A 5 -24.80 -2.30 -10.68
CA VAL A 5 -23.69 -3.19 -11.09
C VAL A 5 -23.96 -4.68 -10.86
N LEU A 6 -24.82 -5.03 -9.89
CA LEU A 6 -25.17 -6.42 -9.59
C LEU A 6 -26.22 -7.01 -10.55
N SER A 7 -26.72 -6.23 -11.51
CA SER A 7 -27.60 -6.73 -12.58
C SER A 7 -26.85 -7.18 -13.83
N ASP A 8 -25.55 -6.92 -13.93
CA ASP A 8 -24.70 -7.39 -15.03
C ASP A 8 -24.27 -8.85 -14.80
N ASP A 9 -24.53 -9.72 -15.77
CA ASP A 9 -24.26 -11.16 -15.66
C ASP A 9 -22.78 -11.48 -15.48
N ARG A 10 -21.86 -10.69 -16.06
CA ARG A 10 -20.41 -10.89 -15.94
C ARG A 10 -19.95 -10.67 -14.50
N VAL A 11 -20.44 -9.60 -13.88
CA VAL A 11 -20.18 -9.30 -12.46
C VAL A 11 -20.73 -10.41 -11.57
N ILE A 12 -21.95 -10.89 -11.85
CA ILE A 12 -22.58 -11.96 -11.08
C ILE A 12 -21.76 -13.24 -11.15
N GLU A 13 -21.35 -13.65 -12.35
CA GLU A 13 -20.55 -14.85 -12.59
C GLU A 13 -19.23 -14.75 -11.84
N PHE A 14 -18.49 -13.64 -12.02
CA PHE A 14 -17.22 -13.40 -11.36
C PHE A 14 -17.33 -13.46 -9.83
N LEU A 15 -18.38 -12.85 -9.26
CA LEU A 15 -18.64 -12.86 -7.82
C LEU A 15 -18.90 -14.27 -7.28
N ASN A 16 -19.64 -15.09 -8.02
CA ASN A 16 -19.97 -16.45 -7.59
C ASN A 16 -18.76 -17.39 -7.70
N GLU A 17 -17.90 -17.17 -8.69
CA GLU A 17 -16.70 -17.98 -8.91
C GLU A 17 -15.60 -17.69 -7.88
N ASN A 18 -15.43 -16.42 -7.49
CA ASN A 18 -14.24 -15.98 -6.76
C ASN A 18 -14.50 -15.57 -5.30
N PHE A 19 -15.76 -15.30 -4.90
CA PHE A 19 -16.03 -14.67 -3.60
C PHE A 19 -17.17 -15.32 -2.81
N ILE A 20 -17.07 -15.21 -1.48
CA ILE A 20 -18.21 -15.38 -0.58
C ILE A 20 -18.84 -14.00 -0.34
N ASN A 21 -20.07 -13.80 -0.82
CA ASN A 21 -20.76 -12.52 -0.80
C ASN A 21 -21.65 -12.38 0.44
N VAL A 22 -21.43 -11.36 1.26
CA VAL A 22 -22.19 -11.13 2.50
C VAL A 22 -22.54 -9.65 2.65
N TRP A 23 -23.75 -9.37 3.13
CA TRP A 23 -24.19 -8.02 3.47
C TRP A 23 -24.13 -7.83 4.99
N VAL A 24 -23.41 -6.79 5.42
CA VAL A 24 -23.34 -6.41 6.84
C VAL A 24 -24.06 -5.10 7.04
N SER A 25 -24.98 -5.08 8.00
CA SER A 25 -25.76 -3.89 8.31
C SER A 25 -24.90 -2.85 9.04
N ASN A 26 -24.87 -1.62 8.52
CA ASN A 26 -24.27 -0.46 9.18
C ASN A 26 -24.81 -0.23 10.61
N VAL A 27 -26.03 -0.72 10.90
CA VAL A 27 -26.63 -0.58 12.22
C VAL A 27 -25.97 -1.53 13.22
N GLU A 28 -25.68 -2.77 12.84
CA GLU A 28 -24.99 -3.76 13.68
C GLU A 28 -23.54 -3.33 14.00
N LEU A 29 -22.94 -2.56 13.10
CA LEU A 29 -21.61 -1.97 13.28
C LEU A 29 -21.63 -0.61 14.04
N GLU A 30 -22.80 -0.13 14.44
CA GLU A 30 -23.02 1.16 15.12
C GLU A 30 -22.48 2.39 14.36
N ARG A 31 -22.37 2.30 13.03
CA ARG A 31 -21.82 3.39 12.19
C ARG A 31 -22.59 4.71 12.31
N THR A 32 -23.89 4.62 12.59
CA THR A 32 -24.78 5.78 12.68
C THR A 32 -25.14 6.07 14.15
N PRO A 33 -24.64 7.17 14.74
CA PRO A 33 -24.92 7.55 16.14
C PRO A 33 -26.42 7.66 16.44
N ARG A 34 -27.21 8.12 15.46
CA ARG A 34 -28.67 8.29 15.57
C ARG A 34 -29.46 6.99 15.76
N LYS A 35 -28.83 5.81 15.64
CA LYS A 35 -29.48 4.50 15.80
C LYS A 35 -29.08 3.76 17.09
N GLN A 36 -28.34 4.40 18.00
CA GLN A 36 -27.99 3.81 19.31
C GLN A 36 -29.21 3.39 20.13
N ALA A 37 -30.28 4.21 20.14
CA ALA A 37 -31.53 3.88 20.85
C ALA A 37 -32.27 2.68 20.22
N TYR A 38 -32.20 2.51 18.89
CA TYR A 38 -32.74 1.36 18.18
C TYR A 38 -31.92 0.09 18.47
N MET A 39 -30.59 0.20 18.53
CA MET A 39 -29.70 -0.90 18.91
C MET A 39 -29.87 -1.33 20.37
N ALA A 40 -30.06 -0.38 21.30
CA ALA A 40 -30.33 -0.69 22.70
C ALA A 40 -31.57 -1.57 22.86
N ARG A 41 -32.69 -1.22 22.19
CA ARG A 41 -33.89 -2.07 22.15
C ARG A 41 -33.65 -3.41 21.49
N ARG A 42 -32.95 -3.44 20.35
CA ARG A 42 -32.66 -4.69 19.62
C ARG A 42 -31.79 -5.66 20.44
N ARG A 43 -30.86 -5.14 21.25
CA ARG A 43 -30.00 -5.93 22.16
C ARG A 43 -30.78 -6.59 23.29
N GLU A 44 -31.84 -5.96 23.76
CA GLU A 44 -32.75 -6.54 24.75
C GLU A 44 -33.62 -7.66 24.14
N GLU A 45 -33.94 -7.57 22.85
CA GLU A 45 -34.85 -8.50 22.15
C GLU A 45 -34.16 -9.68 21.44
N LEU A 46 -32.89 -9.56 21.01
CA LEU A 46 -32.16 -10.59 20.26
C LEU A 46 -30.85 -10.97 20.95
N SER A 47 -30.73 -12.25 21.35
CA SER A 47 -29.62 -12.79 22.18
C SER A 47 -28.25 -12.89 21.48
N LYS A 48 -28.09 -12.38 20.26
CA LYS A 48 -26.83 -12.42 19.52
C LYS A 48 -26.45 -11.01 19.09
N THR A 49 -25.58 -10.39 19.89
CA THR A 49 -24.88 -9.17 19.50
C THR A 49 -23.84 -9.48 18.43
N PHE A 50 -23.70 -8.61 17.44
CA PHE A 50 -22.57 -8.66 16.50
C PHE A 50 -21.26 -8.44 17.27
N ASP A 51 -20.35 -9.43 17.23
CA ASP A 51 -19.05 -9.34 17.92
C ASP A 51 -18.08 -8.46 17.13
N ARG A 52 -17.99 -7.20 17.55
CA ARG A 52 -17.08 -6.21 16.95
C ARG A 52 -15.60 -6.47 17.25
N THR A 53 -15.30 -7.38 18.18
CA THR A 53 -13.92 -7.77 18.48
C THR A 53 -13.40 -8.82 17.51
N HIS A 54 -14.30 -9.49 16.77
CA HIS A 54 -13.95 -10.47 15.76
C HIS A 54 -13.07 -9.84 14.66
N PRO A 55 -12.00 -10.51 14.19
CA PRO A 55 -11.11 -9.97 13.16
C PRO A 55 -11.82 -9.46 11.90
N LEU A 56 -12.78 -10.22 11.36
CA LEU A 56 -13.62 -9.77 10.24
C LEU A 56 -14.37 -8.45 10.52
N ALA A 57 -14.89 -8.29 11.73
CA ALA A 57 -15.59 -7.06 12.10
C ALA A 57 -14.65 -5.86 12.14
N LYS A 58 -13.43 -6.06 12.66
CA LYS A 58 -12.38 -5.03 12.64
C LYS A 58 -11.99 -4.65 11.22
N ALA A 59 -11.76 -5.64 10.35
CA ALA A 59 -11.44 -5.40 8.94
C ALA A 59 -12.54 -4.58 8.23
N ILE A 60 -13.81 -4.90 8.47
CA ILE A 60 -14.93 -4.11 7.92
C ILE A 60 -14.89 -2.66 8.44
N MET A 61 -14.64 -2.48 9.74
CA MET A 61 -14.56 -1.16 10.38
C MET A 61 -13.30 -0.36 9.98
N GLU A 62 -12.21 -1.01 9.59
CA GLU A 62 -11.02 -0.36 9.02
C GLU A 62 -11.23 0.03 7.55
N GLY A 63 -12.09 -0.72 6.86
CA GLY A 63 -12.36 -0.55 5.44
C GLY A 63 -13.33 0.57 5.09
N TRP A 64 -14.28 0.89 5.97
CA TRP A 64 -15.36 1.82 5.63
C TRP A 64 -14.91 3.29 5.51
N LYS A 65 -15.59 4.08 4.66
CA LYS A 65 -15.36 5.53 4.60
C LYS A 65 -16.26 6.25 5.60
N GLU A 66 -15.74 7.14 6.43
CA GLU A 66 -16.61 7.89 7.36
C GLU A 66 -17.75 8.59 6.58
N HIS A 67 -18.98 8.54 7.11
CA HIS A 67 -20.19 9.09 6.50
C HIS A 67 -20.67 8.48 5.17
N SER A 68 -19.98 7.51 4.59
CA SER A 68 -20.52 6.77 3.43
C SER A 68 -21.77 5.94 3.83
N PRO A 69 -22.84 5.94 3.02
CA PRO A 69 -24.04 5.19 3.33
C PRO A 69 -23.89 3.68 3.06
N VAL A 70 -23.02 3.30 2.11
CA VAL A 70 -22.74 1.93 1.68
C VAL A 70 -21.30 1.87 1.16
N ASP A 71 -20.51 0.90 1.63
CA ASP A 71 -19.20 0.58 1.06
C ASP A 71 -19.18 -0.87 0.59
N CYS A 72 -18.47 -1.11 -0.50
CA CYS A 72 -18.07 -2.44 -0.90
C CYS A 72 -16.62 -2.67 -0.46
N LEU A 73 -16.38 -3.80 0.20
CA LEU A 73 -15.05 -4.20 0.67
C LEU A 73 -14.76 -5.59 0.11
N VAL A 74 -13.53 -5.76 -0.41
CA VAL A 74 -12.98 -7.09 -0.66
C VAL A 74 -12.08 -7.41 0.52
N ILE A 75 -12.33 -8.55 1.18
CA ILE A 75 -11.61 -8.95 2.39
C ILE A 75 -11.09 -10.37 2.18
N ALA A 76 -9.79 -10.58 2.39
CA ALA A 76 -9.16 -11.90 2.29
C ALA A 76 -9.58 -12.81 3.46
N PRO A 77 -9.42 -14.14 3.36
CA PRO A 77 -9.68 -15.07 4.46
C PRO A 77 -8.96 -14.73 5.76
N GLU A 78 -7.78 -14.10 5.66
CA GLU A 78 -6.96 -13.64 6.78
C GLU A 78 -7.42 -12.29 7.37
N TYR A 79 -8.55 -11.77 6.90
CA TYR A 79 -9.16 -10.50 7.31
C TYR A 79 -8.40 -9.24 6.83
N ASP A 80 -7.53 -9.38 5.83
CA ASP A 80 -6.94 -8.23 5.15
C ASP A 80 -7.98 -7.56 4.24
N VAL A 81 -8.17 -6.24 4.37
CA VAL A 81 -8.94 -5.46 3.40
C VAL A 81 -8.11 -5.29 2.13
N MET A 82 -8.56 -5.91 1.04
CA MET A 82 -7.90 -5.97 -0.26
C MET A 82 -8.44 -4.96 -1.27
N GLY A 83 -9.58 -4.34 -0.98
CA GLY A 83 -10.16 -3.29 -1.81
C GLY A 83 -11.22 -2.52 -1.04
N LYS A 84 -11.26 -1.20 -1.24
CA LYS A 84 -12.28 -0.31 -0.69
C LYS A 84 -13.00 0.40 -1.83
N LEU A 85 -14.33 0.40 -1.80
CA LEU A 85 -15.12 1.12 -2.80
C LEU A 85 -16.28 1.80 -2.08
N PRO A 86 -16.10 3.08 -1.67
CA PRO A 86 -17.18 3.91 -1.18
C PRO A 86 -18.14 4.17 -2.34
N LEU A 87 -19.37 3.68 -2.23
CA LEU A 87 -20.23 3.53 -3.40
C LEU A 87 -20.67 4.87 -4.01
N ASN A 88 -20.85 5.90 -3.18
CA ASN A 88 -21.22 7.24 -3.66
C ASN A 88 -20.10 7.88 -4.47
N ASP A 89 -18.87 7.88 -3.93
CA ASP A 89 -17.72 8.43 -4.65
C ASP A 89 -17.48 7.67 -5.95
N PHE A 90 -17.67 6.35 -5.92
CA PHE A 90 -17.53 5.49 -7.08
C PHE A 90 -18.49 5.87 -8.22
N PHE A 91 -19.78 6.09 -7.92
CA PHE A 91 -20.74 6.49 -8.95
C PHE A 91 -20.46 7.88 -9.50
N ASP A 92 -20.09 8.83 -8.63
CA ASP A 92 -19.69 10.18 -9.06
C ASP A 92 -18.46 10.13 -9.99
N ASP A 93 -17.47 9.30 -9.67
CA ASP A 93 -16.26 9.11 -10.48
C ASP A 93 -16.56 8.47 -11.84
N CYS A 94 -17.39 7.42 -11.87
CA CYS A 94 -17.80 6.76 -13.11
C CYS A 94 -18.52 7.73 -14.03
N PHE A 95 -19.45 8.52 -13.47
CA PHE A 95 -20.17 9.55 -14.21
C PHE A 95 -19.24 10.62 -14.77
N GLN A 96 -18.28 11.12 -13.97
CA GLN A 96 -17.34 12.15 -14.41
C GLN A 96 -16.39 11.65 -15.51
N LYS A 97 -16.00 10.37 -15.47
CA LYS A 97 -15.04 9.76 -16.39
C LYS A 97 -15.69 9.08 -17.60
N ASP A 98 -17.03 9.10 -17.68
CA ASP A 98 -17.82 8.42 -18.72
C ASP A 98 -17.47 6.92 -18.82
N ILE A 99 -17.32 6.26 -17.66
CA ILE A 99 -17.02 4.83 -17.55
C ILE A 99 -18.29 4.10 -17.10
N PRO A 100 -18.69 2.98 -17.75
CA PRO A 100 -19.79 2.14 -17.28
C PRO A 100 -19.52 1.61 -15.85
N GLU A 101 -20.50 1.73 -14.97
CA GLU A 101 -20.36 1.35 -13.55
C GLU A 101 -20.04 -0.15 -13.39
N GLU A 102 -20.64 -1.00 -14.21
CA GLU A 102 -20.41 -2.45 -14.22
C GLU A 102 -18.97 -2.80 -14.57
N ASP A 103 -18.37 -2.10 -15.54
CA ASP A 103 -16.99 -2.34 -15.96
C ASP A 103 -16.02 -1.86 -14.89
N ALA A 104 -16.28 -0.69 -14.29
CA ALA A 104 -15.47 -0.16 -13.20
C ALA A 104 -15.56 -1.03 -11.93
N TYR A 105 -16.73 -1.59 -11.63
CA TYR A 105 -16.93 -2.48 -10.49
C TYR A 105 -16.26 -3.85 -10.71
N LEU A 106 -16.38 -4.43 -11.90
CA LEU A 106 -15.67 -5.67 -12.23
C LEU A 106 -14.16 -5.47 -12.11
N LYS A 107 -13.64 -4.35 -12.64
CA LYS A 107 -12.22 -4.02 -12.54
C LYS A 107 -11.75 -3.87 -11.09
N PHE A 108 -12.56 -3.29 -10.22
CA PHE A 108 -12.29 -3.22 -8.79
C PHE A 108 -12.13 -4.61 -8.16
N LEU A 109 -13.00 -5.57 -8.51
CA LEU A 109 -12.92 -6.94 -8.01
C LEU A 109 -11.66 -7.66 -8.52
N GLU A 110 -11.36 -7.54 -9.81
CA GLU A 110 -10.16 -8.10 -10.44
C GLU A 110 -8.87 -7.54 -9.83
N ASP A 111 -8.79 -6.22 -9.67
CA ASP A 111 -7.62 -5.56 -9.08
C ASP A 111 -7.43 -5.93 -7.61
N SER A 112 -8.52 -6.13 -6.87
CA SER A 112 -8.47 -6.60 -5.48
C SER A 112 -7.90 -8.02 -5.39
N LEU A 113 -8.31 -8.94 -6.27
CA LEU A 113 -7.75 -10.30 -6.35
C LEU A 113 -6.30 -10.30 -6.84
N GLY A 114 -5.97 -9.39 -7.74
CA GLY A 114 -4.61 -9.16 -8.22
C GLY A 114 -3.69 -8.47 -7.21
N GLY A 115 -4.16 -8.16 -6.00
CA GLY A 115 -3.36 -7.57 -4.93
C GLY A 115 -3.04 -6.08 -5.10
N LYS A 116 -3.76 -5.36 -5.98
CA LYS A 116 -3.47 -3.95 -6.30
C LYS A 116 -4.07 -2.94 -5.33
N LEU A 117 -4.83 -3.40 -4.34
CA LEU A 117 -5.41 -2.59 -3.26
C LEU A 117 -6.20 -1.36 -3.77
N PRO A 118 -7.20 -1.53 -4.67
CA PRO A 118 -7.99 -0.41 -5.16
C PRO A 118 -8.76 0.29 -4.03
N GLY A 119 -8.85 1.62 -4.12
CA GLY A 119 -9.48 2.47 -3.10
C GLY A 119 -8.62 2.79 -1.88
N PHE A 120 -7.36 2.39 -1.88
CA PHE A 120 -6.36 2.82 -0.90
C PHE A 120 -5.52 4.03 -1.37
N LYS A 121 -5.99 4.74 -2.39
CA LYS A 121 -5.34 5.96 -2.88
C LYS A 121 -5.57 7.10 -1.88
N ASP A 122 -4.49 7.69 -1.39
CA ASP A 122 -4.56 8.99 -0.70
C ASP A 122 -5.13 10.02 -1.69
N GLU A 123 -6.01 10.94 -1.24
CA GLU A 123 -6.67 11.99 -2.05
C GLU A 123 -5.69 12.99 -2.73
N HIS A 124 -4.39 12.70 -2.71
CA HIS A 124 -3.32 13.43 -3.37
C HIS A 124 -2.35 12.53 -4.19
N SER A 125 -2.70 11.26 -4.42
CA SER A 125 -1.84 10.34 -5.19
C SER A 125 -2.19 10.37 -6.69
N ASP A 126 -1.64 11.37 -7.38
CA ASP A 126 -1.44 11.28 -8.82
C ASP A 126 -0.48 10.11 -9.11
N SER A 127 -1.05 9.02 -9.65
CA SER A 127 -0.41 7.91 -10.37
C SER A 127 0.63 7.03 -9.65
N PRO A 128 0.68 5.72 -10.00
CA PRO A 128 1.78 4.84 -9.61
C PRO A 128 3.06 5.22 -10.39
N SER A 129 4.17 5.32 -9.66
CA SER A 129 5.54 5.04 -10.12
C SER A 129 5.87 5.42 -11.58
N ASN A 130 6.20 6.69 -11.81
CA ASN A 130 7.48 6.92 -12.48
C ASN A 130 8.50 6.79 -11.36
N GLY A 131 9.34 5.75 -11.41
CA GLY A 131 10.41 5.54 -10.43
C GLY A 131 11.15 6.85 -10.19
N LEU A 132 11.42 7.15 -8.92
CA LEU A 132 12.32 8.24 -8.59
C LEU A 132 13.68 7.86 -9.14
N ASN A 133 14.05 8.46 -10.26
CA ASN A 133 15.28 8.17 -10.97
C ASN A 133 16.35 9.15 -10.52
N VAL A 134 17.43 8.61 -9.98
CA VAL A 134 18.67 9.33 -9.65
C VAL A 134 19.69 8.99 -10.71
N VAL A 135 20.26 10.01 -11.36
CA VAL A 135 21.29 9.84 -12.38
C VAL A 135 22.54 10.52 -11.88
N LEU A 136 23.59 9.74 -11.65
CA LEU A 136 24.87 10.20 -11.13
C LEU A 136 25.93 10.13 -12.23
N ASN A 137 26.79 11.13 -12.26
CA ASN A 137 27.94 11.22 -13.17
C ASN A 137 29.08 12.00 -12.51
N PRO A 138 30.28 12.05 -13.11
CA PRO A 138 31.42 12.76 -12.53
C PRO A 138 31.17 14.26 -12.25
N GLU A 139 30.27 14.92 -12.99
CA GLU A 139 29.90 16.32 -12.75
C GLU A 139 28.84 16.49 -11.64
N GLN A 140 28.04 15.46 -11.42
CA GLN A 140 26.97 15.39 -10.42
C GLN A 140 27.03 14.04 -9.71
N THR A 141 28.01 13.91 -8.82
CA THR A 141 28.29 12.68 -8.08
C THR A 141 27.31 12.44 -6.94
N GLU A 142 26.37 13.36 -6.71
CA GLU A 142 25.45 13.35 -5.57
C GLU A 142 24.06 13.89 -5.97
N GLN A 143 23.01 13.28 -5.43
CA GLN A 143 21.63 13.76 -5.54
C GLN A 143 20.82 13.40 -4.28
N GLU A 144 19.86 14.25 -3.93
CA GLU A 144 18.91 14.00 -2.84
C GLU A 144 17.54 13.58 -3.36
N VAL A 145 16.90 12.64 -2.66
CA VAL A 145 15.56 12.13 -2.93
C VAL A 145 14.74 12.20 -1.65
N LEU A 146 13.60 12.89 -1.69
CA LEU A 146 12.61 12.92 -0.61
C LEU A 146 11.38 12.15 -1.06
N ASP A 147 11.03 11.10 -0.32
CA ASP A 147 9.80 10.33 -0.57
C ASP A 147 9.24 9.73 0.73
N ILE A 148 8.20 8.93 0.60
CA ILE A 148 7.53 8.21 1.66
C ILE A 148 7.79 6.70 1.56
N LEU A 149 7.71 6.05 2.70
CA LEU A 149 7.64 4.60 2.83
C LEU A 149 6.36 4.21 3.57
N ARG A 150 5.90 2.99 3.31
CA ARG A 150 4.70 2.42 3.92
C ARG A 150 5.06 1.14 4.65
N THR A 151 4.54 0.95 5.85
CA THR A 151 4.71 -0.32 6.58
C THR A 151 3.97 -1.43 5.84
N PRO A 152 4.67 -2.49 5.40
CA PRO A 152 4.02 -3.63 4.79
C PRO A 152 3.34 -4.49 5.87
N ARG A 153 2.62 -5.53 5.43
CA ARG A 153 2.18 -6.57 6.36
C ARG A 153 3.41 -7.24 6.99
N TYR A 154 3.30 -7.71 8.23
CA TYR A 154 4.37 -8.48 8.88
C TYR A 154 4.81 -9.66 8.00
N GLY A 155 6.10 -9.74 7.68
CA GLY A 155 6.68 -10.75 6.80
C GLY A 155 6.44 -10.52 5.30
N TYR A 156 5.93 -9.35 4.91
CA TYR A 156 5.75 -8.91 3.53
C TYR A 156 6.66 -7.71 3.25
N GLN A 157 6.85 -7.43 1.97
CA GLN A 157 7.56 -6.25 1.50
C GLN A 157 6.63 -5.42 0.61
N ASP A 158 6.72 -4.10 0.78
CA ASP A 158 6.03 -3.11 -0.04
C ASP A 158 7.01 -1.95 -0.19
N TYR A 159 7.83 -2.03 -1.25
CA TYR A 159 8.93 -1.12 -1.46
C TYR A 159 8.47 0.11 -2.25
N THR A 160 8.74 1.29 -1.71
CA THR A 160 8.98 2.48 -2.54
C THR A 160 10.35 2.32 -3.19
N VAL A 161 10.43 2.38 -4.52
CA VAL A 161 11.67 2.11 -5.26
C VAL A 161 12.27 3.39 -5.82
N VAL A 162 13.54 3.61 -5.52
CA VAL A 162 14.39 4.63 -6.14
C VAL A 162 15.37 3.93 -7.08
N GLU A 163 15.33 4.23 -8.37
CA GLU A 163 16.31 3.74 -9.34
C GLU A 163 17.53 4.66 -9.35
N ILE A 164 18.73 4.08 -9.31
CA ILE A 164 19.99 4.82 -9.24
C ILE A 164 20.83 4.41 -10.44
N ASP A 165 20.95 5.28 -11.42
CA ASP A 165 21.84 5.13 -12.57
C ASP A 165 23.23 5.68 -12.23
N ALA A 166 24.20 4.76 -12.09
CA ALA A 166 25.62 5.05 -11.89
C ALA A 166 26.46 4.55 -13.08
N THR A 167 25.85 4.41 -14.27
CA THR A 167 26.51 3.87 -15.48
C THR A 167 27.66 4.75 -15.98
N ALA A 168 27.67 6.03 -15.64
CA ALA A 168 28.74 6.96 -16.00
C ALA A 168 30.08 6.72 -15.26
N PHE A 169 30.09 5.90 -14.21
CA PHE A 169 31.29 5.52 -13.46
C PHE A 169 31.87 4.21 -14.02
N GLU A 170 32.48 4.27 -15.21
CA GLU A 170 32.96 3.09 -15.94
C GLU A 170 33.96 2.25 -15.14
N ASP A 171 34.81 2.88 -14.33
CA ASP A 171 35.82 2.23 -13.46
C ASP A 171 35.27 1.86 -12.06
N GLY A 172 33.94 1.91 -11.89
CA GLY A 172 33.28 1.60 -10.64
C GLY A 172 33.41 2.70 -9.59
N GLY A 173 33.14 2.33 -8.33
CA GLY A 173 33.22 3.25 -7.20
C GLY A 173 32.55 2.70 -5.94
N THR A 174 32.28 3.59 -5.00
CA THR A 174 31.50 3.28 -3.80
C THR A 174 30.22 4.09 -3.80
N LEU A 175 29.08 3.42 -3.96
CA LEU A 175 27.77 4.00 -3.74
C LEU A 175 27.56 4.20 -2.23
N ALA A 176 27.38 5.45 -1.81
CA ALA A 176 27.10 5.83 -0.43
C ALA A 176 25.71 6.47 -0.36
N ILE A 177 24.87 5.96 0.53
CA ILE A 177 23.49 6.42 0.71
C ILE A 177 23.28 6.76 2.18
N ASP A 178 23.18 8.04 2.49
CA ASP A 178 22.80 8.55 3.82
C ASP A 178 21.29 8.76 3.86
N ILE A 179 20.60 8.04 4.75
CA ILE A 179 19.13 8.01 4.81
C ILE A 179 18.69 8.66 6.10
N ARG A 180 17.98 9.78 6.01
CA ARG A 180 17.37 10.45 7.16
C ARG A 180 15.88 10.13 7.23
N MET A 181 15.47 9.48 8.31
CA MET A 181 14.07 9.19 8.57
C MET A 181 13.31 10.42 9.07
N GLY A 182 12.07 10.58 8.61
CA GLY A 182 11.09 11.48 9.18
C GLY A 182 10.75 11.10 10.62
N THR A 183 10.13 12.03 11.35
CA THR A 183 9.83 11.86 12.79
C THR A 183 8.53 11.11 13.07
N ALA A 184 7.70 10.83 12.06
CA ALA A 184 6.50 10.02 12.21
C ALA A 184 6.87 8.54 12.47
N LYS A 185 5.94 7.75 12.99
CA LYS A 185 6.06 6.28 12.94
C LYS A 185 5.46 5.82 11.61
N PRO A 186 6.04 4.84 10.91
CA PRO A 186 7.06 3.85 11.34
C PRO A 186 8.52 4.33 11.20
N GLY A 187 9.46 3.53 11.72
CA GLY A 187 10.84 3.56 11.25
C GLY A 187 10.96 2.97 9.83
N GLY A 188 12.15 2.97 9.26
CA GLY A 188 12.39 2.51 7.89
C GLY A 188 13.41 1.37 7.79
N SER A 189 13.23 0.52 6.79
CA SER A 189 14.22 -0.47 6.33
C SER A 189 14.48 -0.25 4.85
N PHE A 190 15.74 -0.37 4.47
CA PHE A 190 16.23 -0.06 3.14
C PHE A 190 17.12 -1.18 2.64
N ASP A 191 16.89 -1.60 1.41
CA ASP A 191 17.59 -2.70 0.76
C ASP A 191 18.07 -2.25 -0.62
N LEU A 192 19.35 -2.45 -0.91
CA LEU A 192 19.95 -2.16 -2.20
C LEU A 192 20.00 -3.42 -3.05
N TYR A 193 19.57 -3.33 -4.30
CA TYR A 193 19.56 -4.44 -5.26
C TYR A 193 20.22 -4.04 -6.57
N ASP A 194 20.67 -5.03 -7.34
CA ASP A 194 20.97 -4.85 -8.75
C ASP A 194 19.68 -4.58 -9.55
N SER A 195 19.81 -3.87 -10.67
CA SER A 195 18.65 -3.48 -11.50
C SER A 195 17.87 -4.64 -12.09
N ASP A 196 18.49 -5.80 -12.32
CA ASP A 196 17.85 -7.00 -12.86
C ASP A 196 17.20 -7.87 -11.78
N THR A 197 17.46 -7.58 -10.49
CA THR A 197 16.88 -8.33 -9.39
C THR A 197 15.38 -8.05 -9.27
N GLU A 198 14.59 -9.12 -9.20
CA GLU A 198 13.17 -9.06 -8.89
C GLU A 198 13.01 -8.79 -7.39
N LEU A 199 12.28 -7.74 -7.04
CA LEU A 199 12.13 -7.34 -5.65
C LEU A 199 11.21 -8.33 -4.92
N PRO A 200 11.62 -8.88 -3.77
CA PRO A 200 10.79 -9.79 -3.02
C PRO A 200 9.55 -9.05 -2.52
N THR A 201 8.40 -9.73 -2.54
CA THR A 201 7.14 -9.23 -1.95
C THR A 201 6.87 -9.84 -0.57
N LYS A 202 7.68 -10.82 -0.15
CA LYS A 202 7.53 -11.59 1.08
C LYS A 202 8.89 -12.00 1.63
N GLY A 203 8.96 -12.14 2.95
CA GLY A 203 10.11 -12.68 3.65
C GLY A 203 11.31 -11.73 3.69
N TYR A 204 12.46 -12.28 4.05
CA TYR A 204 13.70 -11.55 4.13
C TYR A 204 14.24 -11.23 2.73
N PRO A 205 14.91 -10.06 2.56
CA PRO A 205 15.50 -9.67 1.29
C PRO A 205 16.85 -10.38 1.08
N ASP A 206 16.82 -11.69 0.81
CA ASP A 206 18.02 -12.53 0.73
C ASP A 206 18.96 -12.15 -0.44
N ASP A 207 18.42 -11.57 -1.51
CA ASP A 207 19.15 -11.15 -2.70
C ASP A 207 19.60 -9.67 -2.65
N ALA A 208 19.42 -8.98 -1.52
CA ALA A 208 19.91 -7.62 -1.36
C ALA A 208 21.45 -7.59 -1.33
N LEU A 209 22.04 -6.67 -2.08
CA LEU A 209 23.47 -6.41 -2.11
C LEU A 209 23.97 -5.92 -0.74
N THR A 210 23.15 -5.11 -0.07
CA THR A 210 23.40 -4.56 1.26
C THR A 210 22.14 -3.87 1.76
N SER A 211 22.03 -3.70 3.08
CA SER A 211 20.81 -3.20 3.70
C SER A 211 21.08 -2.35 4.94
N ALA A 212 20.12 -1.48 5.26
CA ALA A 212 20.01 -0.78 6.53
C ALA A 212 18.60 -0.99 7.09
N TRP A 213 18.47 -1.87 8.08
CA TRP A 213 17.19 -2.24 8.67
C TRP A 213 16.91 -1.52 9.98
N ASP A 214 15.62 -1.43 10.30
CA ASP A 214 15.12 -0.93 11.58
C ASP A 214 15.66 0.46 11.97
N ILE A 215 15.86 1.33 11.00
CA ILE A 215 16.25 2.73 11.23
C ILE A 215 15.11 3.42 11.99
N PRO A 216 15.32 3.87 13.23
CA PRO A 216 14.24 4.49 13.98
C PRO A 216 13.80 5.84 13.38
N SER A 217 12.56 6.23 13.64
CA SER A 217 12.05 7.56 13.27
C SER A 217 12.97 8.69 13.76
N GLY A 218 13.24 9.66 12.91
CA GLY A 218 14.12 10.80 13.19
C GLY A 218 15.62 10.47 13.26
N GLN A 219 16.01 9.21 13.04
CA GLN A 219 17.41 8.78 12.99
C GLN A 219 17.94 8.72 11.56
N ILE A 220 19.24 8.47 11.46
CA ILE A 220 19.95 8.33 10.19
C ILE A 220 20.44 6.88 10.07
N GLY A 221 20.18 6.26 8.92
CA GLY A 221 20.81 5.01 8.51
C GLY A 221 21.73 5.24 7.32
N ARG A 222 22.56 4.23 7.02
CA ARG A 222 23.59 4.32 5.99
C ARG A 222 23.70 3.02 5.24
N ILE A 223 23.81 3.12 3.92
CA ILE A 223 24.20 2.02 3.03
C ILE A 223 25.50 2.43 2.33
N ARG A 224 26.46 1.51 2.25
CA ARG A 224 27.65 1.64 1.42
C ARG A 224 27.83 0.34 0.62
N HIS A 225 28.02 0.48 -0.68
CA HIS A 225 28.21 -0.65 -1.59
C HIS A 225 29.30 -0.33 -2.60
N HIS A 226 30.30 -1.21 -2.69
CA HIS A 226 31.34 -1.12 -3.70
C HIS A 226 30.88 -1.80 -4.98
N PHE A 227 31.17 -1.20 -6.13
CA PHE A 227 30.89 -1.77 -7.44
C PHE A 227 32.08 -1.56 -8.37
N ASP A 228 32.35 -2.55 -9.22
CA ASP A 228 33.54 -2.59 -10.08
C ASP A 228 33.34 -1.91 -11.44
N GLU A 229 32.09 -1.78 -11.89
CA GLU A 229 31.73 -1.16 -13.17
C GLU A 229 30.40 -0.41 -13.07
N GLY A 230 30.25 0.65 -13.87
CA GLY A 230 29.07 1.49 -13.88
C GLY A 230 27.80 0.68 -14.22
N LYS A 231 26.80 0.77 -13.33
CA LYS A 231 25.53 0.04 -13.49
C LYS A 231 24.37 0.75 -12.81
N VAL A 232 23.17 0.21 -13.01
CA VAL A 232 21.94 0.68 -12.38
C VAL A 232 21.60 -0.16 -11.15
N PHE A 233 21.17 0.50 -10.07
CA PHE A 233 20.73 -0.12 -8.83
C PHE A 233 19.28 0.23 -8.52
N LYS A 234 18.66 -0.53 -7.62
CA LYS A 234 17.36 -0.21 -7.01
C LYS A 234 17.54 -0.11 -5.51
N LEU A 235 17.13 1.02 -4.93
CA LEU A 235 16.97 1.18 -3.50
C LEU A 235 15.49 0.97 -3.15
N GLY A 236 15.18 -0.14 -2.49
CA GLY A 236 13.86 -0.40 -1.94
C GLY A 236 13.75 0.18 -0.53
N ALA A 237 12.78 1.05 -0.31
CA ALA A 237 12.45 1.62 1.00
C ALA A 237 11.10 1.08 1.50
N THR A 238 11.06 0.58 2.73
CA THR A 238 9.82 0.04 3.32
C THR A 238 9.74 0.32 4.82
N GLY A 239 8.52 0.42 5.36
CA GLY A 239 8.33 0.60 6.80
C GLY A 239 8.69 -0.67 7.57
N THR A 240 9.14 -0.53 8.83
CA THR A 240 9.51 -1.71 9.62
C THR A 240 8.30 -2.59 9.96
N TRP A 241 8.48 -3.91 9.88
CA TRP A 241 7.41 -4.92 10.08
C TRP A 241 6.69 -4.84 11.43
N PHE A 242 7.29 -4.22 12.44
CA PHE A 242 6.77 -4.14 13.80
C PHE A 242 5.74 -3.02 14.00
N ASN A 243 5.51 -2.18 12.99
CA ASN A 243 4.52 -1.11 13.03
C ASN A 243 3.19 -1.53 12.40
N GLU A 244 2.15 -0.72 12.60
CA GLU A 244 0.84 -0.93 11.98
C GLU A 244 0.95 -0.84 10.46
N LYS A 245 0.41 -1.85 9.76
CA LYS A 245 0.35 -1.93 8.29
C LYS A 245 -0.25 -0.64 7.73
N GLY A 246 0.34 -0.14 6.65
CA GLY A 246 -0.15 1.06 5.98
C GLY A 246 0.28 2.37 6.65
N SER A 247 0.94 2.32 7.81
CA SER A 247 1.53 3.53 8.42
C SER A 247 2.59 4.12 7.49
N ILE A 248 2.60 5.45 7.37
CA ILE A 248 3.45 6.17 6.43
C ILE A 248 4.47 7.01 7.20
N ASN A 249 5.72 7.03 6.72
CA ASN A 249 6.72 8.01 7.15
C ASN A 249 7.52 8.48 5.93
N ALA A 250 8.10 9.67 6.03
CA ALA A 250 8.99 10.20 5.00
C ALA A 250 10.44 9.76 5.24
N PHE A 251 11.24 9.77 4.18
CA PHE A 251 12.70 9.67 4.25
C PHE A 251 13.34 10.63 3.25
N LEU A 252 14.50 11.18 3.63
CA LEU A 252 15.39 11.90 2.73
C LEU A 252 16.63 11.03 2.51
N ALA A 253 16.82 10.53 1.30
CA ALA A 253 18.01 9.80 0.89
C ALA A 253 18.97 10.73 0.15
N LYS A 254 20.18 10.87 0.67
CA LYS A 254 21.29 11.51 0.01
C LYS A 254 22.15 10.42 -0.63
N ILE A 255 22.20 10.39 -1.95
CA ILE A 255 22.79 9.31 -2.73
C ILE A 255 24.00 9.88 -3.47
N SER A 256 25.17 9.25 -3.30
CA SER A 256 26.41 9.71 -3.93
C SER A 256 27.32 8.55 -4.35
N VAL A 257 28.16 8.78 -5.34
CA VAL A 257 29.28 7.89 -5.68
C VAL A 257 30.59 8.54 -5.27
N GLU A 258 31.40 7.81 -4.50
CA GLU A 258 32.80 8.12 -4.25
C GLU A 258 33.64 7.31 -5.25
N GLU A 259 34.33 8.00 -6.16
CA GLU A 259 35.27 7.38 -7.11
C GLU A 259 36.49 6.79 -6.38
N ASN A 260 37.06 5.72 -6.93
CA ASN A 260 38.22 5.00 -6.36
C ASN A 260 39.54 5.80 -6.43
#